data_AF-A0A520GBY4-F1
#
_entry.id   AF-A0A520GBY4-F1
#
_cell.length_a   1.000
_cell.length_b   1.000
_cell.length_c   1.000
_cell.angle_alpha   90.00
_cell.angle_beta   90.00
_cell.angle_gamma   90.00
#
_symmetry.space_group_name_H-M   'P 1'
#
loop_
_entity.id
_entity.type
_entity.pdbx_description
1 polymer ?
#
loop_
_entity_poly.entity_id
_entity_poly.type
_entity_poly.pdbx_seq_one_letter_code
_entity_poly.pdbx_strand_id
1 'polypeptide(L)' 'TLRAARQKGIPAGRFGNPEEFGAACAFLCSMQAGYITGQNILTDGGAYPGTY' A
#
# COMPACT_ATOMS: atom_id res chain seq x y z
N THR A 1 20.87 -6.19 9.15
CA THR A 1 20.13 -5.64 10.31
C THR A 1 18.74 -6.25 10.37
N LEU A 2 18.07 -6.21 11.52
CA LEU A 2 16.68 -6.70 11.67
C LEU A 2 15.73 -6.03 10.67
N ARG A 3 15.95 -4.73 10.39
CA ARG A 3 15.21 -3.96 9.38
C ARG A 3 15.29 -4.59 7.98
N ALA A 4 16.50 -4.86 7.51
CA ALA A 4 16.72 -5.47 6.19
C ALA A 4 16.14 -6.90 6.10
N ALA A 5 16.19 -7.66 7.19
CA ALA A 5 15.60 -9.00 7.25
C ALA A 5 14.07 -8.96 7.08
N ARG A 6 13.39 -7.99 7.70
CA ARG A 6 11.94 -7.81 7.54
C ARG A 6 11.55 -7.39 6.12
N GLN A 7 12.34 -6.52 5.49
CA GLN A 7 12.05 -6.06 4.12
C GLN A 7 12.12 -7.18 3.08
N LYS A 8 12.89 -8.25 3.32
CA LYS A 8 12.93 -9.43 2.43
C LYS A 8 11.59 -10.16 2.32
N GLY A 9 10.72 -10.04 3.32
CA GLY A 9 9.38 -10.62 3.30
C GLY A 9 8.36 -9.79 2.53
N ILE A 10 8.73 -8.61 2.04
CA ILE A 10 7.87 -7.73 1.26
C ILE A 10 8.32 -7.86 -0.21
N PRO A 11 7.45 -8.29 -1.14
CA PRO A 11 7.83 -8.41 -2.55
C PRO A 11 8.38 -7.12 -3.18
N ALA A 12 7.86 -5.96 -2.79
CA ALA A 12 8.41 -4.66 -3.19
C ALA A 12 9.85 -4.39 -2.67
N GLY A 13 10.39 -5.24 -1.79
CA GLY A 13 11.77 -5.19 -1.30
C GLY A 13 12.07 -4.04 -0.34
N ARG A 14 11.06 -3.26 0.06
CA ARG A 14 11.20 -2.08 0.92
C ARG A 14 10.02 -1.91 1.85
N PHE A 15 10.20 -1.05 2.85
CA PHE A 15 9.04 -0.54 3.58
C PHE A 15 8.36 0.56 2.78
N GLY A 16 7.09 0.76 3.08
CA GLY A 16 6.36 1.89 2.57
C GLY A 16 6.88 3.21 3.14
N ASN A 17 6.69 4.29 2.38
CA ASN A 17 6.93 5.66 2.82
C ASN A 17 5.61 6.33 3.19
N PRO A 18 5.51 7.10 4.28
CA PRO A 18 4.27 7.77 4.67
C PRO A 18 3.66 8.64 3.56
N GLU A 19 4.49 9.27 2.74
CA GLU A 19 4.07 10.15 1.65
C GLU A 19 3.31 9.39 0.56
N GLU A 20 3.67 8.14 0.27
CA GLU A 20 3.00 7.35 -0.77
C GLU A 20 1.64 6.84 -0.28
N PHE A 21 1.52 6.54 1.01
CA PHE A 21 0.24 6.26 1.65
C PHE A 21 -0.65 7.51 1.66
N GLY A 22 -0.08 8.67 1.99
CA GLY A 22 -0.76 9.95 1.91
C GLY A 22 -1.26 10.27 0.49
N ALA A 23 -0.46 9.97 -0.53
CA ALA A 23 -0.87 10.15 -1.93
C ALA A 23 -2.04 9.23 -2.32
N ALA A 24 -2.05 7.97 -1.87
CA ALA A 24 -3.18 7.06 -2.09
C ALA A 24 -4.46 7.56 -1.42
N CYS A 25 -4.36 8.06 -0.19
CA CYS A 25 -5.47 8.70 0.52
C CYS A 25 -5.98 9.95 -0.23
N ALA A 26 -5.08 10.84 -0.63
CA ALA A 26 -5.42 12.05 -1.37
C ALA A 26 -6.12 11.74 -2.71
N PHE A 27 -5.68 10.69 -3.42
CA PHE A 27 -6.36 10.20 -4.61
C PHE A 27 -7.79 9.73 -4.30
N LEU A 28 -7.99 8.96 -3.24
CA LEU A 28 -9.32 8.50 -2.83
C LEU A 28 -10.26 9.65 -2.46
N CYS A 29 -9.74 10.76 -1.92
CA CYS A 29 -10.51 11.97 -1.65
C CYS A 29 -10.75 12.86 -2.87
N SER A 30 -10.14 12.54 -4.02
CA SER A 30 -10.20 13.36 -5.22
C SER A 30 -11.43 13.07 -6.09
N MET A 31 -11.74 13.97 -7.03
CA MET A 31 -12.83 13.76 -7.99
C MET A 31 -12.57 12.56 -8.92
N GLN A 32 -11.30 12.20 -9.13
CA GLN A 32 -10.88 11.10 -9.98
C GLN A 32 -11.31 9.73 -9.41
N ALA A 33 -11.51 9.64 -8.09
CA ALA A 33 -11.96 8.43 -7.42
C ALA A 33 -13.50 8.36 -7.24
N GLY A 34 -14.28 9.20 -7.94
CA GLY A 34 -15.72 9.36 -7.72
C GLY A 34 -16.59 8.11 -7.91
N TYR A 35 -16.03 7.00 -8.42
CA TYR A 35 -16.72 5.72 -8.57
C TYR A 35 -16.13 4.59 -7.69
N ILE A 36 -15.19 4.91 -6.80
CA ILE A 36 -14.55 3.96 -5.89
C ILE A 36 -15.19 4.12 -4.51
N THR A 37 -15.96 3.14 -4.08
CA THR A 37 -16.60 3.12 -2.75
C THR A 37 -16.72 1.70 -2.20
N GLY A 38 -16.71 1.56 -0.87
CA GLY A 38 -16.81 0.26 -0.19
C GLY A 38 -15.63 -0.69 -0.43
N GLN A 39 -14.50 -0.18 -0.93
CA GLN A 39 -13.31 -0.98 -1.24
C GLN A 39 -12.29 -0.93 -0.10
N ASN A 40 -11.59 -2.04 0.13
CA ASN A 40 -10.37 -2.06 0.93
C ASN A 40 -9.18 -1.99 -0.02
N ILE A 41 -8.43 -0.88 0.01
CA ILE A 41 -7.21 -0.75 -0.81
C ILE A 41 -6.00 -1.08 0.06
N LEU A 42 -5.42 -2.26 -0.19
CA LEU A 42 -4.25 -2.72 0.54
C LEU A 42 -2.95 -2.15 -0.09
N THR A 43 -2.22 -1.37 0.69
CA THR A 43 -0.93 -0.77 0.30
C THR A 43 0.22 -1.36 1.12
N ASP A 44 0.55 -2.63 0.88
CA ASP A 44 1.48 -3.39 1.73
C ASP A 44 2.75 -3.88 1.00
N GLY A 45 2.94 -3.47 -0.26
CA GLY A 45 4.04 -3.93 -1.09
C GLY A 45 3.95 -5.41 -1.50
N GLY A 46 2.75 -6.00 -1.42
CA GLY A 46 2.47 -7.40 -1.76
C GLY A 46 2.74 -8.39 -0.62
N ALA A 47 2.81 -7.92 0.63
CA ALA A 47 3.12 -8.79 1.77
C ALA A 47 2.00 -9.82 2.05
N TYR A 48 0.74 -9.47 1.80
CA TYR A 48 -0.38 -10.38 1.81
C TYR A 48 -0.35 -11.30 0.59
N PRO A 49 -0.27 -12.63 0.77
CA PRO A 49 -0.14 -13.58 -0.33
C PRO A 49 -1.49 -14.03 -0.91
N GLY A 50 -2.60 -13.59 -0.33
CA GLY A 50 -3.93 -14.00 -0.76
C GLY A 50 -4.33 -13.35 -2.07
N THR A 51 -5.23 -14.01 -2.79
CA THR A 51 -5.69 -13.55 -4.10
C THR A 51 -6.60 -12.32 -4.00
N TYR A 52 -7.45 -12.26 -2.96
CA TYR A 52 -8.40 -11.16 -2.69
C TYR A 52 -8.51 -10.91 -1.17
#